data_AF-A0A0H3CYC7-F1
#
_entry.id   AF-A0A0H3CYC7-F1
#
_cell.length_a   1.000
_cell.length_b   1.000
_cell.length_c   1.000
_cell.angle_alpha   90.00
_cell.angle_beta   90.00
_cell.angle_gamma   90.00
#
_symmetry.space_group_name_H-M   'P 1'
#
loop_
_entity.id
_entity.type
_entity.pdbx_description
1 polymer ?
#
loop_
_entity_poly.entity_id
_entity_poly.type
_entity_poly.pdbx_seq_one_letter_code
_entity_poly.pdbx_strand_id
1 'polypeptide(L)'
;MSDRDPAEPQSLSPSEALDEDELRVDSLEEGIEPPEHWSAANRYGTTPREMREGEPMDQRLAEEVPDAEPEQVPERPLAATPAAELDETIEDAPPDFEPVAPEEAVARRHSSPGVDARPDYAGESVADAIRAARQG
;
A
#
# COMPACT_ATOMS: atom_id res chain seq x y z
N MET A 1 -40.81 26.69 -1.15
CA MET A 1 -40.29 25.87 -2.25
C MET A 1 -40.31 26.76 -3.47
N SER A 2 -39.17 27.34 -3.84
CA SER A 2 -39.08 28.18 -5.04
C SER A 2 -39.06 27.27 -6.26
N ASP A 3 -40.06 27.46 -7.11
CA ASP A 3 -40.14 26.92 -8.47
C ASP A 3 -39.08 27.65 -9.30
N ARG A 4 -38.02 26.95 -9.74
CA ARG A 4 -36.96 27.54 -10.58
C ARG A 4 -37.44 27.51 -12.03
N ASP A 5 -37.69 28.69 -12.59
CA ASP A 5 -38.13 28.86 -13.99
C ASP A 5 -36.98 28.47 -14.94
N PRO A 6 -37.19 27.52 -15.87
CA PRO A 6 -36.14 27.01 -16.77
C PRO A 6 -35.81 27.97 -17.93
N ALA A 7 -36.46 29.13 -18.01
CA ALA A 7 -36.14 30.17 -18.98
C ALA A 7 -35.46 31.34 -18.26
N GLU A 8 -34.16 31.52 -18.51
CA GLU A 8 -33.48 32.81 -18.76
C GLU A 8 -31.96 32.66 -18.42
N PRO A 9 -31.13 32.10 -19.31
CA PRO A 9 -29.65 32.08 -19.15
C PRO A 9 -29.01 33.47 -19.07
N GLN A 10 -29.82 34.52 -19.20
CA GLN A 10 -29.44 35.93 -19.29
C GLN A 10 -29.31 36.59 -17.91
N SER A 11 -29.86 35.97 -16.85
CA SER A 11 -29.83 36.51 -15.48
C SER A 11 -28.76 35.88 -14.57
N LEU A 12 -28.08 34.83 -15.01
CA LEU A 12 -27.01 34.18 -14.26
C LEU A 12 -25.68 34.88 -14.52
N SER A 13 -24.82 34.94 -13.49
CA SER A 13 -23.45 35.36 -13.74
C SER A 13 -22.72 34.35 -14.63
N PRO A 14 -21.67 34.76 -15.38
CA PRO A 14 -20.89 33.84 -16.21
C PRO A 14 -20.29 32.66 -15.43
N SER A 15 -20.06 32.83 -14.13
CA SER A 15 -19.58 31.77 -13.25
C SER A 15 -20.69 30.77 -12.92
N GLU A 16 -21.88 31.24 -12.51
CA GLU A 16 -23.03 30.38 -12.20
C GLU A 16 -23.58 29.65 -13.43
N ALA A 17 -23.47 30.25 -14.62
CA ALA A 17 -23.90 29.60 -15.86
C ALA A 17 -23.01 28.40 -16.27
N LEU A 18 -21.82 28.28 -15.66
CA LEU A 18 -20.89 27.17 -15.88
C LEU A 18 -20.97 26.12 -14.76
N ASP A 19 -21.86 26.29 -13.78
CA ASP A 19 -22.07 25.30 -12.74
C ASP A 19 -22.68 24.01 -13.32
N GLU A 20 -22.29 22.89 -12.72
CA GLU A 20 -22.64 21.54 -13.17
C GLU A 20 -24.16 21.30 -13.21
N ASP A 21 -24.89 21.90 -12.26
CA ASP A 21 -26.36 21.91 -12.17
C ASP A 21 -27.00 22.57 -13.40
N GLU A 22 -26.46 23.68 -13.87
CA GLU A 22 -27.00 24.45 -15.00
C GLU A 22 -26.59 23.82 -16.34
N LEU A 23 -25.35 23.33 -16.42
CA LEU A 23 -24.84 22.60 -17.58
C LEU A 23 -25.45 21.20 -17.73
N ARG A 24 -26.19 20.71 -16.73
CA ARG A 24 -26.76 19.34 -16.67
C ARG A 24 -25.72 18.26 -16.93
N VAL A 25 -24.52 18.47 -16.39
CA VAL A 25 -23.40 17.52 -16.46
C VAL A 25 -23.05 16.93 -15.10
N ASP A 26 -23.86 17.22 -14.07
CA ASP A 26 -23.68 16.59 -12.76
C ASP A 26 -23.81 15.06 -12.92
N SER A 27 -22.70 14.37 -12.68
CA SER A 27 -22.63 12.90 -12.73
C SER A 27 -23.55 12.25 -11.68
N LEU A 28 -23.95 13.00 -10.65
CA LEU A 28 -24.87 12.56 -9.61
C LEU A 28 -26.34 12.62 -10.04
N GLU A 29 -26.68 13.47 -11.02
CA GLU A 29 -28.04 13.61 -11.57
C GLU A 29 -28.44 12.37 -12.40
N GLU A 30 -27.53 11.85 -13.23
CA GLU A 30 -27.76 10.61 -14.00
C GLU A 30 -27.76 9.37 -13.09
N GLY A 31 -27.00 9.42 -12.00
CA GLY A 31 -26.85 8.32 -11.05
C GLY A 31 -26.05 7.16 -11.65
N ILE A 32 -24.83 6.93 -11.17
CA ILE A 32 -24.12 5.70 -11.51
C ILE A 32 -24.74 4.56 -10.71
N GLU A 33 -25.40 3.63 -11.40
CA GLU A 33 -25.87 2.39 -10.79
C GLU A 33 -24.68 1.46 -10.53
N PRO A 34 -24.33 1.18 -9.27
CA PRO A 34 -23.27 0.24 -8.97
C PRO A 34 -23.72 -1.18 -9.38
N PRO A 35 -22.78 -2.10 -9.66
CA PRO A 35 -23.14 -3.47 -10.00
C PRO A 35 -24.01 -4.13 -8.91
N GLU A 36 -25.16 -4.68 -9.32
CA GLU A 36 -26.13 -5.43 -8.49
C GLU A 36 -25.50 -6.60 -7.70
N HIS A 37 -24.30 -7.03 -8.08
CA HIS A 37 -23.59 -8.18 -7.53
C HIS A 37 -22.15 -7.83 -7.14
N TRP A 38 -22.00 -6.82 -6.28
CA TRP A 38 -20.72 -6.60 -5.63
C TRP A 38 -20.22 -7.89 -4.95
N SER A 39 -18.99 -8.28 -5.26
CA SER A 39 -18.28 -9.36 -4.58
C SER A 39 -17.25 -8.76 -3.63
N ALA A 40 -17.15 -9.33 -2.43
CA ALA A 40 -16.09 -8.98 -1.49
C ALA A 40 -14.71 -9.24 -2.10
N ALA A 41 -13.75 -8.38 -1.78
CA ALA A 41 -12.35 -8.62 -2.13
C ALA A 41 -11.86 -9.86 -1.38
N ASN A 42 -11.47 -10.89 -2.12
CA ASN A 42 -10.99 -12.18 -1.62
C ASN A 42 -9.50 -12.40 -1.89
N ARG A 43 -8.77 -11.30 -2.12
CA ARG A 43 -7.32 -11.25 -2.29
C ARG A 43 -6.58 -11.66 -1.02
N TYR A 44 -5.29 -11.95 -1.18
CA TYR A 44 -4.42 -12.36 -0.08
C TYR A 44 -4.42 -11.32 1.06
N GLY A 45 -4.31 -11.79 2.30
CA GLY A 45 -4.29 -10.93 3.49
C GLY A 45 -5.66 -10.68 4.12
N THR A 46 -6.70 -11.43 3.73
CA THR A 46 -8.04 -11.31 4.32
C THR A 46 -8.20 -12.15 5.59
N THR A 47 -7.30 -13.11 5.85
CA THR A 47 -7.29 -13.91 7.08
C THR A 47 -6.11 -13.59 8.01
N PRO A 48 -6.23 -13.80 9.34
CA PRO A 48 -5.11 -13.62 10.27
C PRO A 48 -3.89 -14.52 10.00
N ARG A 49 -4.09 -15.64 9.30
CA ARG A 49 -2.99 -16.51 8.87
C ARG A 49 -2.21 -15.84 7.74
N GLU A 50 -2.91 -15.39 6.71
CA GLU A 50 -2.31 -14.75 5.54
C GLU A 50 -1.59 -13.45 5.92
N MET A 51 -2.16 -12.64 6.81
CA MET A 51 -1.46 -11.43 7.29
C MET A 51 -0.14 -11.75 7.99
N ARG A 52 -0.04 -12.90 8.69
CA ARG A 52 1.20 -13.34 9.34
C ARG A 52 2.20 -13.92 8.36
N GLU A 53 1.71 -14.68 7.39
CA GLU A 53 2.56 -15.36 6.40
C GLU A 53 3.03 -14.41 5.30
N GLY A 54 2.25 -13.39 4.98
CA GLY A 54 2.49 -12.52 3.83
C GLY A 54 2.19 -13.23 2.51
N GLU A 55 1.95 -12.44 1.46
CA GLU A 55 1.71 -12.97 0.12
C GLU A 55 3.02 -13.54 -0.46
N PRO A 56 3.00 -14.71 -1.13
CA PRO A 56 4.19 -15.27 -1.75
C PRO A 56 4.77 -14.32 -2.82
N MET A 57 6.09 -14.18 -2.83
CA MET A 57 6.80 -13.24 -3.70
C MET A 57 6.52 -13.49 -5.19
N ASP A 58 6.45 -14.76 -5.60
CA ASP A 58 6.15 -15.14 -6.99
C ASP A 58 4.77 -14.66 -7.44
N GLN A 59 3.79 -14.62 -6.53
CA GLN A 59 2.44 -14.14 -6.83
C GLN A 59 2.45 -12.63 -7.05
N ARG A 60 3.12 -11.88 -6.16
CA ARG A 60 3.32 -10.43 -6.32
C ARG A 60 4.03 -10.09 -7.63
N LEU A 61 5.09 -10.82 -7.98
CA LEU A 61 5.83 -10.60 -9.22
C LEU A 61 5.00 -10.90 -10.47
N ALA A 62 4.09 -11.87 -10.41
CA ALA A 62 3.21 -12.20 -11.53
C ALA A 62 2.12 -11.15 -11.78
N GLU A 63 1.76 -10.35 -10.77
CA GLU A 63 0.82 -9.23 -10.91
C GLU A 63 1.48 -7.99 -11.53
N GLU A 64 2.80 -7.87 -11.47
CA GLU A 64 3.56 -6.73 -12.00
C GLU A 64 3.78 -6.85 -13.52
N VAL A 65 3.71 -5.71 -14.21
CA VAL A 65 4.12 -5.57 -15.62
C VAL A 65 5.41 -4.74 -15.63
N PRO A 66 6.51 -5.22 -16.23
CA PRO A 66 7.75 -4.45 -16.32
C PRO A 66 7.55 -3.16 -17.12
N ASP A 67 8.02 -2.03 -16.60
CA ASP A 67 7.99 -0.74 -17.31
C ASP A 67 9.01 -0.70 -18.49
N ALA A 68 10.06 -1.49 -18.39
CA ALA A 68 11.10 -1.66 -19.41
C ALA A 68 11.38 -3.14 -19.65
N GLU A 69 11.95 -3.46 -20.81
CA GLU A 69 12.42 -4.82 -21.10
C GLU A 69 13.44 -5.23 -20.02
N PRO A 70 13.28 -6.41 -19.41
CA PRO A 70 14.21 -6.88 -18.41
C PRO A 70 15.60 -7.06 -19.02
N GLU A 71 16.63 -6.63 -18.29
CA GLU A 71 18.01 -6.87 -18.70
C GLU A 71 18.30 -8.36 -18.79
N GLN A 72 19.15 -8.71 -19.75
CA GLN A 72 19.60 -10.08 -19.95
C GLN A 72 20.43 -10.52 -18.73
N VAL A 73 19.89 -11.46 -17.96
CA VAL A 73 20.62 -12.04 -16.82
C VAL A 73 21.81 -12.84 -17.36
N PRO A 74 23.06 -12.51 -16.97
CA PRO A 74 24.24 -13.24 -17.45
C PRO A 74 24.25 -14.67 -16.90
N GLU A 75 24.78 -15.62 -17.68
CA GLU A 75 24.84 -17.04 -17.26
C GLU A 75 25.68 -17.25 -16.00
N ARG A 76 26.67 -16.38 -15.77
CA ARG A 76 27.48 -16.36 -14.55
C ARG A 76 27.16 -15.09 -13.76
N PRO A 77 26.85 -15.20 -12.45
CA PRO A 77 26.68 -14.04 -11.58
C PRO A 77 27.88 -13.09 -11.64
N LEU A 78 27.61 -11.78 -11.61
CA LEU A 78 28.65 -10.74 -11.63
C LEU A 78 29.67 -10.90 -10.51
N ALA A 79 29.21 -11.27 -9.30
CA ALA A 79 30.06 -11.52 -8.14
C ALA A 79 31.07 -12.67 -8.34
N ALA A 80 30.83 -13.59 -9.28
CA ALA A 80 31.72 -14.69 -9.62
C ALA A 80 32.55 -14.43 -10.89
N THR A 81 32.37 -13.27 -11.51
CA THR A 81 33.09 -12.89 -12.73
C THR A 81 34.43 -12.23 -12.38
N PRO A 82 35.57 -12.69 -12.95
CA PRO A 82 36.87 -12.07 -12.69
C PRO A 82 36.90 -10.60 -13.09
N ALA A 83 37.62 -9.77 -12.32
CA ALA A 83 37.68 -8.33 -12.55
C ALA A 83 38.12 -7.91 -13.97
N ALA A 84 38.93 -8.74 -14.64
CA ALA A 84 39.40 -8.47 -16.01
C ALA A 84 38.32 -8.71 -17.09
N GLU A 85 37.22 -9.39 -16.76
CA GLU A 85 36.11 -9.70 -17.66
C GLU A 85 34.87 -8.84 -17.36
N LEU A 86 34.93 -8.02 -16.32
CA LEU A 86 33.89 -7.08 -15.96
C LEU A 86 33.97 -5.84 -16.88
N ASP A 87 32.82 -5.35 -17.32
CA ASP A 87 32.78 -4.10 -18.09
C ASP A 87 32.85 -2.86 -17.17
N GLU A 88 33.03 -1.69 -17.78
CA GLU A 88 33.34 -0.43 -17.08
C GLU A 88 32.09 0.24 -16.45
N THR A 89 30.89 -0.36 -16.59
CA THR A 89 29.65 0.11 -15.95
C THR A 89 29.59 -0.15 -14.44
N ILE A 90 30.49 -0.97 -13.91
CA ILE A 90 30.56 -1.29 -12.48
C ILE A 90 30.99 -0.10 -11.62
N GLU A 91 31.64 0.89 -12.23
CA GLU A 91 32.12 2.07 -11.51
C GLU A 91 30.98 3.03 -11.11
N ASP A 92 29.75 2.83 -11.60
CA ASP A 92 28.57 3.65 -11.23
C ASP A 92 27.81 3.09 -10.01
N ALA A 93 28.55 2.58 -9.02
CA ALA A 93 27.97 2.37 -7.70
C ALA A 93 27.59 3.75 -7.13
N PRO A 94 26.33 3.98 -6.73
CA PRO A 94 25.96 5.26 -6.13
C PRO A 94 26.91 5.54 -4.95
N PRO A 95 27.32 6.81 -4.74
CA PRO A 95 28.36 7.15 -3.76
C PRO A 95 28.02 6.75 -2.30
N ASP A 96 26.76 6.39 -2.05
CA ASP A 96 26.26 5.91 -0.75
C ASP A 96 26.31 4.37 -0.61
N PHE A 97 26.88 3.64 -1.57
CA PHE A 97 27.04 2.19 -1.45
C PHE A 97 28.28 1.87 -0.59
N GLU A 98 28.05 1.55 0.68
CA GLU A 98 29.11 1.11 1.59
C GLU A 98 29.52 -0.33 1.22
N PRO A 99 30.77 -0.59 0.78
CA PRO A 99 31.20 -1.95 0.48
C PRO A 99 31.25 -2.77 1.77
N VAL A 100 30.25 -3.63 1.95
CA VAL A 100 30.23 -4.61 3.03
C VAL A 100 31.33 -5.63 2.76
N ALA A 101 32.46 -5.50 3.47
CA ALA A 101 33.44 -6.57 3.53
C ALA A 101 32.74 -7.87 3.95
N PRO A 102 33.12 -9.06 3.43
CA PRO A 102 32.53 -10.30 3.92
C PRO A 102 32.89 -10.44 5.41
N GLU A 103 31.97 -10.06 6.27
CA GLU A 103 32.18 -10.12 7.71
C GLU A 103 32.21 -11.60 8.11
N GLU A 104 33.35 -12.02 8.66
CA GLU A 104 33.46 -13.28 9.37
C GLU A 104 32.41 -13.26 10.50
N ALA A 105 31.32 -13.99 10.27
CA ALA A 105 30.10 -14.06 11.08
C ALA A 105 29.25 -12.77 11.12
N VAL A 106 28.32 -12.65 10.16
CA VAL A 106 27.09 -11.88 10.32
C VAL A 106 26.46 -12.26 11.66
N ALA A 107 26.51 -11.35 12.64
CA ALA A 107 25.76 -11.50 13.86
C ALA A 107 24.29 -11.62 13.48
N ARG A 108 23.72 -12.83 13.64
CA ARG A 108 22.29 -13.07 13.52
C ARG A 108 21.61 -11.97 14.32
N ARG A 109 20.92 -11.04 13.63
CA ARG A 109 20.01 -10.10 14.31
C ARG A 109 19.12 -10.96 15.18
N HIS A 110 19.35 -10.91 16.48
CA HIS A 110 18.52 -11.58 17.46
C HIS A 110 17.16 -10.90 17.38
N SER A 111 16.26 -11.48 16.58
CA SER A 111 14.84 -11.26 16.77
C SER A 111 14.48 -11.97 18.07
N SER A 112 14.75 -11.29 19.19
CA SER A 112 14.30 -11.66 20.51
C SER A 112 14.18 -10.38 21.31
N PRO A 113 12.98 -9.80 21.44
CA PRO A 113 12.72 -8.98 22.60
C PRO A 113 12.84 -9.89 23.83
N GLY A 114 13.51 -9.36 24.86
CA GLY A 114 13.92 -10.08 26.05
C GLY A 114 12.83 -10.95 26.66
N VAL A 115 13.27 -12.12 27.13
CA VAL A 115 12.64 -12.88 28.19
C VAL A 115 12.38 -11.91 29.34
N ASP A 116 11.10 -11.60 29.57
CA ASP A 116 10.44 -11.14 30.81
C ASP A 116 9.14 -10.34 30.55
N ALA A 117 8.72 -10.17 29.29
CA ALA A 117 7.34 -9.75 29.00
C ALA A 117 6.41 -10.97 29.05
N ARG A 118 5.77 -11.21 30.20
CA ARG A 118 4.60 -12.11 30.25
C ARG A 118 3.51 -11.50 29.34
N PRO A 119 3.00 -12.22 28.32
CA PRO A 119 1.92 -11.71 27.46
C PRO A 119 0.56 -11.64 28.18
N ASP A 120 0.49 -12.09 29.43
CA ASP A 120 -0.75 -12.19 30.21
C ASP A 120 -1.06 -10.91 31.01
N TYR A 121 -0.25 -9.85 30.87
CA TYR A 121 -0.62 -8.55 31.42
C TYR A 121 -1.68 -7.91 30.52
N ALA A 122 -2.94 -8.33 30.71
CA ALA A 122 -4.07 -7.52 30.35
C ALA A 122 -3.97 -6.24 31.18
N GLY A 123 -3.58 -5.14 30.54
CA GLY A 123 -3.74 -3.81 31.12
C GLY A 123 -5.13 -3.73 31.74
N GLU A 124 -5.17 -3.23 32.98
CA GLU A 124 -6.34 -3.16 33.86
C GLU A 124 -7.62 -2.92 33.04
N SER A 125 -8.47 -3.94 32.96
CA SER A 125 -9.65 -3.89 32.09
C SER A 125 -10.52 -2.71 32.51
N VAL A 126 -10.76 -1.78 31.57
CA VAL A 126 -11.70 -0.65 31.76
C VAL A 126 -13.09 -1.14 32.19
N ALA A 127 -13.45 -2.36 31.79
CA ALA A 127 -14.71 -2.98 32.21
C ALA A 127 -14.76 -3.28 33.73
N ASP A 128 -13.64 -3.62 34.36
CA ASP A 128 -13.58 -3.81 35.82
C ASP A 128 -13.57 -2.49 36.58
N ALA A 129 -12.96 -1.44 36.04
CA ALA A 129 -13.04 -0.08 36.61
C ALA A 129 -14.48 0.44 36.65
N ILE A 130 -15.26 0.21 35.58
CA ILE A 130 -16.68 0.61 35.51
C ILE A 130 -17.55 -0.25 36.44
N ARG A 131 -17.25 -1.55 36.60
CA ARG A 131 -17.99 -2.45 37.49
C ARG A 131 -17.79 -2.09 38.97
N ALA A 132 -16.58 -1.70 39.36
CA ALA A 132 -16.29 -1.28 40.73
C ALA A 132 -17.00 0.04 41.08
N ALA A 133 -17.05 0.99 40.15
CA ALA A 133 -17.72 2.29 40.36
C ALA A 133 -19.25 2.20 40.52
N ARG A 134 -19.88 1.07 40.14
CA ARG A 134 -21.33 0.86 40.27
C ARG A 134 -21.74 0.17 41.58
N GLN A 135 -20.77 -0.36 42.33
CA GLN A 135 -21.01 -1.10 43.58
C GLN A 135 -20.62 -0.33 44.86
N GLY A 136 -20.25 0.96 44.74
CA GLY A 136 -20.14 1.90 45.85
C GLY A 136 -21.25 2.94 45.77
#